data_AF-A0A7G8UIK7-F1
#
_entry.id   AF-A0A7G8UIK7-F1
#
_cell.length_a   1.000
_cell.length_b   1.000
_cell.length_c   1.000
_cell.angle_alpha   90.00
_cell.angle_beta   90.00
_cell.angle_gamma   90.00
#
_symmetry.space_group_name_H-M   'P 1'
#
loop_
_entity.id
_entity.type
_entity.pdbx_description
1 polymer ?
#
loop_
_entity_poly.entity_id
_entity_poly.type
_entity_poly.pdbx_seq_one_letter_code
_entity_poly.pdbx_strand_id
1 'polypeptide(L)'
;MGGTVAYSRLIVLVLLFEVFITALIVAGYYYGFSVYPYVSSSSSVSLIEGGAAGWETRTESFHATLPLYMPSLQDLKAGYSSLQSGEPQWGAASVLVSAAVLVLQSFVRGMFLGGARGWVVDRRVALFWANGRRYFSEMLAWSILQFLAGVLMLFLTAVFFPLGLLLLVVMMIYSITPYFMVLQDLSLGDAIAKAPGMFRRYFGAMLPLALIAMLCTFAISLTRMMPAPYGYAVPLLLHSSLGTLLIVALMFTLASNLKKDGDSIPKLQPVVAPHNRLIAIINVLLIPVLVTGGVYASSGKHLTLFDSAHKPTYEGIMSRSNFADVFYASEQRYTAYEWRSEDYKLDMKLPELGNGRQPDELRGIADIAWEIDEEVRTTSGNTTSIWVEPMERKSRILYRLVRHGSNDGSVYYSSDNGYAAILPGDEKPREPLSVRMFVDGNGENVFVLKYSARLESSALNRVSADGRFLIPGTSPLNPMDVHSYWFAKRHKPDAIFDMLAAKNLESYMPTLNRSQIALAVALQEGDGRMVVDLLDMLQNHEIQVKRPDWDAEEWTAQLRDLYKGAEVGTLLPYLTKAGEQFGYAELQDSESSNEAVDVFRMDVPFPNGNILITYSLSKEDGLLKSLSLYE
;
A
#
# COMPACT_ATOMS: atom_id res chain seq x y z
N MET A 1 46.89 0.79 0.54
CA MET A 1 45.96 -0.14 1.23
C MET A 1 45.26 0.45 2.46
N GLY A 2 45.84 1.40 3.21
CA GLY A 2 45.15 2.01 4.37
C GLY A 2 43.85 2.74 4.04
N GLY A 3 43.78 3.42 2.89
CA GLY A 3 42.60 4.19 2.48
C GLY A 3 41.39 3.32 2.14
N THR A 4 41.59 2.23 1.40
CA THR A 4 40.50 1.31 1.05
C THR A 4 39.81 0.72 2.28
N VAL A 5 40.55 0.47 3.36
CA VAL A 5 39.99 -0.02 4.64
C VAL A 5 39.22 1.06 5.39
N ALA A 6 39.69 2.31 5.37
CA ALA A 6 38.97 3.42 6.03
C ALA A 6 37.63 3.69 5.33
N TYR A 7 37.62 3.73 3.99
CA TYR A 7 36.40 3.95 3.22
C TYR A 7 35.42 2.78 3.34
N SER A 8 35.87 1.53 3.20
CA SER A 8 34.97 0.37 3.31
C SER A 8 34.33 0.27 4.69
N ARG A 9 35.06 0.59 5.77
CA ARG A 9 34.50 0.63 7.12
C ARG A 9 33.41 1.70 7.29
N LEU A 10 33.61 2.90 6.73
CA LEU A 10 32.60 3.97 6.79
C LEU A 10 31.36 3.58 5.98
N ILE A 11 31.53 3.01 4.79
CA ILE A 11 30.42 2.52 3.95
C ILE A 11 29.64 1.42 4.68
N VAL A 12 30.32 0.44 5.29
CA VAL A 12 29.68 -0.63 6.08
C VAL A 12 28.89 -0.06 7.26
N LEU A 13 29.41 0.96 7.95
CA LEU A 13 28.68 1.63 9.02
C LEU A 13 27.38 2.28 8.52
N VAL A 14 27.44 2.96 7.36
CA VAL A 14 26.27 3.58 6.73
C VAL A 14 25.24 2.53 6.33
N LEU A 15 25.67 1.49 5.63
CA LEU A 15 24.80 0.39 5.20
C LEU A 15 24.14 -0.30 6.40
N LEU A 16 24.89 -0.58 7.47
CA LEU A 16 24.36 -1.24 8.66
C LEU A 16 23.28 -0.39 9.35
N PHE A 17 23.48 0.93 9.42
CA PHE A 17 22.48 1.83 9.98
C PHE A 17 21.24 1.93 9.08
N GLU A 18 21.40 2.13 7.77
CA GLU A 18 20.26 2.21 6.84
C GLU A 18 19.45 0.91 6.81
N VAL A 19 20.11 -0.27 6.81
CA VAL A 19 19.44 -1.57 6.90
C VAL A 19 18.70 -1.75 8.22
N PHE A 20 19.26 -1.26 9.32
CA PHE A 20 18.58 -1.25 10.61
C PHE A 20 17.32 -0.38 10.58
N ILE A 21 17.40 0.83 10.00
CA ILE A 21 16.23 1.71 9.84
C ILE A 21 15.17 1.07 8.94
N THR A 22 15.56 0.46 7.83
CA THR A 22 14.67 -0.32 6.95
C THR A 22 13.92 -1.41 7.72
N ALA A 23 14.62 -2.23 8.50
CA ALA A 23 14.01 -3.29 9.30
C ALA A 23 13.06 -2.71 10.37
N LEU A 24 13.45 -1.60 11.01
CA LEU A 24 12.63 -0.96 12.04
C LEU A 24 11.34 -0.34 11.47
N ILE A 25 11.39 0.25 10.28
CA ILE A 25 10.21 0.80 9.59
C ILE A 25 9.23 -0.32 9.24
N VAL A 26 9.72 -1.42 8.67
CA VAL A 26 8.87 -2.56 8.30
C VAL A 26 8.30 -3.26 9.54
N ALA A 27 9.07 -3.34 10.64
CA ALA A 27 8.53 -3.73 11.94
C ALA A 27 7.46 -2.75 12.43
N GLY A 28 7.61 -1.45 12.17
CA GLY A 28 6.61 -0.42 12.45
C GLY A 28 5.26 -0.68 11.78
N TYR A 29 5.24 -1.11 10.51
CA TYR A 29 4.01 -1.52 9.83
C TYR A 29 3.31 -2.69 10.52
N TYR A 30 4.08 -3.65 11.04
CA TYR A 30 3.55 -4.82 11.73
C TYR A 30 3.08 -4.52 13.17
N TYR A 31 3.80 -3.67 13.90
CA TYR A 31 3.55 -3.36 15.31
C TYR A 31 2.73 -2.09 15.54
N GLY A 32 2.43 -1.31 14.50
CA GLY A 32 1.61 -0.11 14.60
C GLY A 32 2.34 1.13 15.10
N PHE A 33 3.59 1.34 14.69
CA PHE A 33 4.32 2.57 15.00
C PHE A 33 5.03 3.15 13.77
N SER A 34 5.35 4.42 13.87
CA SER A 34 6.04 5.19 12.83
C SER A 34 7.40 5.68 13.31
N VAL A 35 8.38 5.71 12.41
CA VAL A 35 9.75 6.15 12.69
C VAL A 35 9.99 7.47 11.98
N TYR A 36 9.78 8.60 12.66
CA TYR A 36 10.01 9.92 12.08
C TYR A 36 11.51 10.27 12.11
N PRO A 37 12.05 10.96 11.08
CA PRO A 37 11.37 11.47 9.89
C PRO A 37 11.37 10.50 8.69
N TYR A 38 11.66 9.21 8.90
CA TYR A 38 11.81 8.20 7.85
C TYR A 38 10.49 7.66 7.29
N VAL A 39 9.35 8.12 7.82
CA VAL A 39 8.04 7.85 7.24
C VAL A 39 7.89 8.66 5.96
N SER A 40 7.97 7.99 4.82
CA SER A 40 7.59 8.58 3.54
C SER A 40 6.07 8.62 3.44
N SER A 41 5.46 9.79 3.58
CA SER A 41 4.08 9.96 3.14
C SER A 41 4.07 9.84 1.61
N SER A 42 3.43 8.81 1.08
CA SER A 42 3.16 8.64 -0.35
C SER A 42 2.28 9.77 -0.92
N SER A 43 1.73 10.63 -0.06
CA SER A 43 0.99 11.83 -0.40
C SER A 43 1.91 13.01 -0.73
N SER A 44 2.44 13.04 -1.94
CA SER A 44 2.50 14.29 -2.70
C SER A 44 1.38 14.24 -3.73
N VAL A 45 0.15 14.49 -3.27
CA VAL A 45 -1.00 14.77 -4.13
C VAL A 45 -0.71 16.10 -4.82
N SER A 46 -0.43 16.08 -6.13
CA SER A 46 -0.61 17.27 -6.95
C SER A 46 -2.03 17.23 -7.51
N LEU A 47 -2.93 18.03 -6.96
CA LEU A 47 -4.15 18.43 -7.65
C LEU A 47 -3.72 19.26 -8.86
N ILE A 48 -3.59 18.63 -10.03
CA ILE A 48 -3.77 19.38 -11.27
C ILE A 48 -5.29 19.51 -11.42
N GLU A 49 -5.84 20.59 -10.86
CA GLU A 49 -7.19 21.04 -11.20
C GLU A 49 -7.25 21.26 -12.72
N GLY A 50 -7.92 20.36 -13.44
CA GLY A 50 -8.19 20.56 -14.86
C GLY A 50 -8.41 19.27 -15.65
N GLY A 51 -9.61 18.67 -15.54
CA GLY A 51 -10.10 17.71 -16.52
C GLY A 51 -10.85 16.53 -15.89
N ALA A 52 -11.99 16.16 -16.48
CA ALA A 52 -12.92 15.12 -16.04
C ALA A 52 -12.40 13.66 -16.14
N ALA A 53 -11.11 13.47 -15.84
CA ALA A 53 -10.51 12.18 -15.63
C ALA A 53 -9.42 12.38 -14.57
N GLY A 54 -9.81 12.21 -13.31
CA GLY A 54 -8.90 12.30 -12.15
C GLY A 54 -7.91 11.15 -12.19
N TRP A 55 -6.84 11.28 -12.95
CA TRP A 55 -5.67 10.42 -12.81
C TRP A 55 -4.79 11.02 -11.73
N GLU A 56 -4.92 10.50 -10.52
CA GLU A 56 -3.89 10.70 -9.50
C GLU A 56 -2.67 9.88 -9.89
N THR A 57 -1.73 10.52 -10.58
CA THR A 57 -0.44 9.90 -10.88
C THR A 57 0.47 10.08 -9.67
N ARG A 58 0.98 8.97 -9.10
CA ARG A 58 2.13 9.03 -8.17
C ARG A 58 3.29 9.68 -8.91
N THR A 59 3.49 10.98 -8.71
CA THR A 59 4.67 11.67 -9.24
C THR A 59 5.86 11.30 -8.37
N GLU A 60 6.64 10.31 -8.79
CA GLU A 60 7.97 10.07 -8.24
C GLU A 60 8.86 11.29 -8.55
N SER A 61 8.89 12.27 -7.65
CA SER A 61 9.68 13.48 -7.84
C SER A 61 11.18 13.17 -7.79
N PHE A 62 11.95 13.75 -8.72
CA PHE A 62 13.42 13.68 -8.69
C PHE A 62 13.99 14.54 -7.57
N HIS A 63 15.09 14.09 -6.96
CA HIS A 63 15.71 14.80 -5.83
C HIS A 63 17.20 15.03 -6.08
N ALA A 64 17.59 16.29 -6.03
CA ALA A 64 18.96 16.73 -5.96
C ALA A 64 19.20 17.28 -4.55
N THR A 65 20.00 16.57 -3.75
CA THR A 65 20.26 16.94 -2.35
C THR A 65 21.74 16.94 -2.02
N LEU A 66 22.06 17.59 -0.90
CA LEU A 66 23.39 17.61 -0.32
C LEU A 66 23.42 16.71 0.90
N PRO A 67 24.17 15.59 0.90
CA PRO A 67 24.32 14.76 2.10
C PRO A 67 25.12 15.54 3.15
N LEU A 68 24.46 15.93 4.25
CA LEU A 68 24.98 16.92 5.19
C LEU A 68 25.91 16.40 6.29
N TYR A 69 25.90 15.10 6.59
CA TYR A 69 26.72 14.54 7.68
C TYR A 69 26.92 13.04 7.57
N MET A 70 25.92 12.33 7.04
CA MET A 70 25.97 10.90 6.74
C MET A 70 25.00 10.63 5.58
N PRO A 71 25.36 9.84 4.55
CA PRO A 71 24.44 9.54 3.45
C PRO A 71 23.27 8.73 3.96
N SER A 72 22.05 9.12 3.60
CA SER A 72 20.83 8.41 3.99
C SER A 72 19.88 8.26 2.80
N LEU A 73 19.16 7.14 2.70
CA LEU A 73 18.14 6.96 1.66
C LEU A 73 17.05 8.03 1.74
N GLN A 74 16.81 8.57 2.93
CA GLN A 74 15.92 9.71 3.14
C GLN A 74 16.34 10.96 2.34
N ASP A 75 17.64 11.18 2.12
CA ASP A 75 18.14 12.30 1.30
C ASP A 75 17.60 12.23 -0.13
N LEU A 76 17.41 11.01 -0.63
CA LEU A 76 16.90 10.74 -1.96
C LEU A 76 15.38 10.59 -1.97
N LYS A 77 14.69 10.76 -0.83
CA LYS A 77 13.32 10.30 -0.59
C LYS A 77 13.07 8.90 -1.19
N ALA A 78 14.04 8.00 -1.06
CA ALA A 78 13.88 6.63 -1.50
C ALA A 78 13.03 5.87 -0.46
N GLY A 79 12.10 5.03 -0.92
CA GLY A 79 11.31 4.19 -0.03
C GLY A 79 12.18 3.19 0.72
N TYR A 80 12.00 3.09 2.04
CA TYR A 80 12.68 2.12 2.89
C TYR A 80 12.04 0.72 2.84
N SER A 81 10.88 0.58 2.19
CA SER A 81 10.19 -0.69 2.04
C SER A 81 9.64 -0.82 0.62
N SER A 82 9.62 -2.05 0.12
CA SER A 82 8.87 -2.40 -1.09
C SER A 82 7.40 -2.72 -0.80
N LEU A 83 7.03 -2.81 0.48
CA LEU A 83 5.65 -2.95 0.88
C LEU A 83 4.95 -1.59 0.75
N GLN A 84 3.65 -1.60 0.46
CA GLN A 84 2.87 -0.37 0.39
C GLN A 84 2.92 0.35 1.74
N SER A 85 3.02 1.68 1.74
CA SER A 85 2.95 2.44 2.99
C SER A 85 1.48 2.61 3.38
N GLY A 86 1.14 2.18 4.59
CA GLY A 86 -0.10 2.60 5.25
C GLY A 86 0.00 4.03 5.75
N GLU A 87 -1.09 4.56 6.30
CA GLU A 87 -1.06 5.89 6.90
C GLU A 87 -0.06 5.97 8.08
N PRO A 88 0.66 7.09 8.23
CA PRO A 88 1.56 7.28 9.36
C PRO A 88 0.81 7.18 10.69
N GLN A 89 1.31 6.32 11.58
CA GLN A 89 0.71 6.06 12.88
C GLN A 89 1.25 7.03 13.94
N TRP A 90 0.37 7.83 14.53
CA TRP A 90 0.70 8.74 15.61
C TRP A 90 0.41 8.10 16.96
N GLY A 91 1.36 8.13 17.89
CA GLY A 91 1.19 7.54 19.21
C GLY A 91 2.45 7.56 20.06
N ALA A 92 2.30 7.21 21.34
CA ALA A 92 3.41 7.19 22.30
C ALA A 92 4.56 6.27 21.84
N ALA A 93 4.24 5.11 21.25
CA ALA A 93 5.24 4.20 20.70
C ALA A 93 6.03 4.85 19.55
N SER A 94 5.37 5.51 18.60
CA SER A 94 6.02 6.23 17.50
C SER A 94 6.95 7.34 18.02
N VAL A 95 6.53 8.10 19.04
CA VAL A 95 7.36 9.14 19.67
C VAL A 95 8.58 8.54 20.34
N LEU A 96 8.40 7.49 21.15
CA LEU A 96 9.50 6.83 21.87
C LEU A 96 10.52 6.21 20.92
N VAL A 97 10.06 5.48 19.90
CA VAL A 97 10.93 4.86 18.89
C VAL A 97 11.66 5.93 18.08
N SER A 98 10.97 7.00 17.64
CA SER A 98 11.61 8.10 16.90
C SER A 98 12.66 8.83 17.74
N ALA A 99 12.40 9.06 19.03
CA ALA A 99 13.37 9.63 19.96
C ALA A 99 14.59 8.72 20.14
N ALA A 100 14.38 7.41 20.31
CA ALA A 100 15.45 6.43 20.39
C ALA A 100 16.29 6.38 19.11
N VAL A 101 15.65 6.47 17.94
CA VAL A 101 16.33 6.54 16.64
C VAL A 101 17.14 7.82 16.51
N LEU A 102 16.62 8.99 16.93
CA LEU A 102 17.36 10.25 16.92
C LEU A 102 18.63 10.17 17.80
N VAL A 103 18.52 9.56 18.98
CA VAL A 103 19.66 9.30 19.87
C VAL A 103 20.69 8.39 19.20
N LEU A 104 20.25 7.25 18.67
CA LEU A 104 21.13 6.30 17.99
C LEU A 104 21.80 6.93 16.76
N GLN A 105 21.04 7.65 15.94
CA GLN A 105 21.52 8.35 14.75
C GLN A 105 22.59 9.36 15.13
N SER A 106 22.42 10.11 16.22
CA SER A 106 23.41 11.08 16.71
C SER A 106 24.72 10.40 17.11
N PHE A 107 24.63 9.23 17.75
CA PHE A 107 25.81 8.41 18.07
C PHE A 107 26.52 7.91 16.80
N VAL A 108 25.76 7.40 15.82
CA VAL A 108 26.30 6.89 14.55
C VAL A 108 26.94 8.01 13.72
N ARG A 109 26.33 9.21 13.66
CA ARG A 109 26.94 10.40 13.04
C ARG A 109 28.29 10.74 13.66
N GLY A 110 28.40 10.67 14.99
CA GLY A 110 29.67 10.84 15.70
C GLY A 110 30.72 9.79 15.33
N MET A 111 30.33 8.52 15.22
CA MET A 111 31.20 7.44 14.74
C MET A 111 31.70 7.69 13.31
N PHE A 112 30.78 8.08 12.41
CA PHE A 112 31.05 8.31 11.00
C PHE A 112 31.98 9.50 10.77
N LEU A 113 31.61 10.70 11.26
CA LEU A 113 32.41 11.91 11.08
C LEU A 113 33.75 11.81 11.82
N GLY A 114 33.78 11.24 13.04
CA GLY A 114 35.03 11.01 13.76
C GLY A 114 35.94 10.00 13.06
N GLY A 115 35.36 8.95 12.47
CA GLY A 115 36.08 8.00 11.63
C GLY A 115 36.68 8.65 10.38
N ALA A 116 35.90 9.48 9.69
CA ALA A 116 36.33 10.25 8.54
C ALA A 116 37.45 11.24 8.90
N ARG A 117 37.35 11.94 10.04
CA ARG A 117 38.42 12.81 10.55
C ARG A 117 39.73 12.07 10.74
N GLY A 118 39.71 10.89 11.37
CA GLY A 118 40.92 10.10 11.61
C GLY A 118 41.67 9.76 10.32
N TRP A 119 40.92 9.51 9.24
CA TRP A 119 41.49 9.29 7.92
C TRP A 119 41.96 10.59 7.25
N VAL A 120 41.20 11.67 7.32
CA VAL A 120 41.50 12.96 6.67
C VAL A 120 42.73 13.65 7.28
N VAL A 121 42.83 13.68 8.60
CA VAL A 121 43.86 14.44 9.33
C VAL A 121 45.11 13.60 9.54
N ASP A 122 44.97 12.37 10.03
CA ASP A 122 46.08 11.54 10.51
C ASP A 122 46.38 10.34 9.61
N ARG A 123 45.60 10.11 8.53
CA ARG A 123 45.67 8.92 7.65
C ARG A 123 45.59 7.60 8.42
N ARG A 124 44.86 7.58 9.54
CA ARG A 124 44.74 6.43 10.44
C ARG A 124 43.29 5.96 10.55
N VAL A 125 43.14 4.66 10.80
CA VAL A 125 41.83 4.04 11.03
C VAL A 125 41.49 4.17 12.52
N ALA A 126 40.53 5.05 12.84
CA ALA A 126 40.08 5.27 14.20
C ALA A 126 39.06 4.21 14.67
N LEU A 127 38.97 4.01 15.99
CA LEU A 127 37.95 3.17 16.60
C LEU A 127 36.60 3.88 16.64
N PHE A 128 35.63 3.36 15.88
CA PHE A 128 34.29 3.95 15.77
C PHE A 128 33.63 4.17 17.12
N TRP A 129 33.63 3.17 17.99
CA TRP A 129 32.99 3.28 19.32
C TRP A 129 33.55 4.42 20.17
N ALA A 130 34.87 4.62 20.16
CA ALA A 130 35.53 5.70 20.90
C ALA A 130 35.12 7.07 20.34
N ASN A 131 35.06 7.20 19.02
CA ASN A 131 34.63 8.44 18.35
C ASN A 131 33.15 8.74 18.58
N GLY A 132 32.29 7.71 18.53
CA GLY A 132 30.87 7.83 18.86
C GLY A 132 30.69 8.40 20.26
N ARG A 133 31.33 7.79 21.27
CA ARG A 133 31.26 8.27 22.66
C ARG A 133 31.80 9.70 22.82
N ARG A 134 32.90 10.05 22.15
CA ARG A 134 33.50 11.38 22.23
C ARG A 134 32.58 12.47 21.68
N TYR A 135 31.96 12.25 20.52
CA TYR A 135 31.16 13.27 19.83
C TYR A 135 29.66 13.17 20.10
N PHE A 136 29.20 12.17 20.84
CA PHE A 136 27.78 11.89 21.03
C PHE A 136 26.99 13.08 21.58
N SER A 137 27.45 13.70 22.67
CA SER A 137 26.72 14.80 23.32
C SER A 137 26.50 15.99 22.38
N GLU A 138 27.56 16.41 21.68
CA GLU A 138 27.51 17.53 20.74
C GLU A 138 26.65 17.20 19.51
N MET A 139 26.77 15.98 18.98
CA MET A 139 25.95 15.51 17.86
C MET A 139 24.48 15.39 18.23
N LEU A 140 24.16 14.96 19.45
CA LEU A 140 22.79 14.88 19.95
C LEU A 140 22.18 16.27 20.08
N ALA A 141 22.91 17.20 20.69
CA ALA A 141 22.46 18.58 20.84
C ALA A 141 22.23 19.25 19.47
N TRP A 142 23.10 18.99 18.50
CA TRP A 142 22.90 19.43 17.11
C TRP A 142 21.67 18.79 16.45
N SER A 143 21.45 17.48 16.60
CA SER A 143 20.28 16.80 16.06
C SER A 143 18.97 17.34 16.65
N ILE A 144 18.94 17.64 17.96
CA ILE A 144 17.80 18.28 18.62
C ILE A 144 17.56 19.68 18.04
N LEU A 145 18.62 20.49 17.89
CA LEU A 145 18.51 21.82 17.27
C LEU A 145 17.97 21.74 15.84
N GLN A 146 18.47 20.82 15.03
CA GLN A 146 17.99 20.58 13.66
C GLN A 146 16.52 20.16 13.65
N PHE A 147 16.11 19.28 14.55
CA PHE A 147 14.71 18.84 14.66
C PHE A 147 13.79 20.01 15.02
N LEU A 148 14.14 20.79 16.05
CA LEU A 148 13.36 21.97 16.46
C LEU A 148 13.28 23.02 15.34
N ALA A 149 14.39 23.27 14.64
CA ALA A 149 14.41 24.17 13.50
C ALA A 149 13.54 23.65 12.33
N GLY A 150 13.51 22.32 12.10
CA GLY A 150 12.65 21.69 11.11
C GLY A 150 11.17 21.82 11.43
N VAL A 151 10.78 21.59 12.70
CA VAL A 151 9.40 21.80 13.18
C VAL A 151 8.99 23.26 13.03
N LEU A 152 9.87 24.19 13.43
CA LEU A 152 9.64 25.63 13.27
C LEU A 152 9.51 26.00 11.79
N MET A 153 10.35 25.44 10.92
CA MET A 153 10.30 25.66 9.47
C MET A 153 8.96 25.20 8.89
N LEU A 154 8.47 24.01 9.26
CA LEU A 154 7.17 23.52 8.82
C LEU A 154 6.04 24.47 9.24
N PHE A 155 6.04 24.89 10.51
CA PHE A 155 5.04 25.82 11.03
C PHE A 155 5.09 27.18 10.32
N LEU A 156 6.28 27.76 10.16
CA LEU A 156 6.46 29.03 9.46
C LEU A 156 6.08 28.92 7.98
N THR A 157 6.35 27.79 7.33
CA THR A 157 6.01 27.58 5.92
C THR A 157 4.49 27.54 5.73
N ALA A 158 3.78 26.87 6.65
CA ALA A 158 2.32 26.79 6.62
C ALA A 158 1.64 28.15 6.89
N VAL A 159 2.20 28.96 7.78
CA VAL A 159 1.66 30.30 8.09
C VAL A 159 2.06 31.33 7.02
N PHE A 160 3.32 31.33 6.60
CA PHE A 160 3.86 32.26 5.62
C PHE A 160 5.14 31.70 4.98
N PHE A 161 4.97 31.03 3.83
CA PHE A 161 6.02 30.34 3.07
C PHE A 161 7.39 31.08 2.99
N PRO A 162 7.46 32.40 2.73
CA PRO A 162 8.74 33.10 2.65
C PRO A 162 9.58 33.05 3.95
N LEU A 163 8.96 32.99 5.13
CA LEU A 163 9.69 32.84 6.39
C LEU A 163 10.30 31.44 6.55
N GLY A 164 9.59 30.41 6.07
CA GLY A 164 10.12 29.05 5.99
C GLY A 164 11.36 28.98 5.08
N LEU A 165 11.29 29.61 3.91
CA LEU A 165 12.40 29.71 2.96
C LEU A 165 13.60 30.46 3.58
N LEU A 166 13.36 31.57 4.28
CA LEU A 166 14.42 32.31 4.97
C LEU A 166 15.11 31.42 6.02
N LEU A 167 14.35 30.69 6.83
CA LEU A 167 14.90 29.78 7.84
C LEU A 167 15.71 28.65 7.19
N LEU A 168 15.30 28.15 6.02
CA LEU A 168 16.06 27.15 5.26
C LEU A 168 17.44 27.70 4.84
N VAL A 169 17.49 28.93 4.32
CA VAL A 169 18.76 29.59 3.97
C VAL A 169 19.64 29.76 5.20
N VAL A 170 19.07 30.16 6.34
CA VAL A 170 19.80 30.25 7.62
C VAL A 170 20.38 28.88 8.00
N MET A 171 19.56 27.83 8.01
CA MET A 171 20.01 26.47 8.34
C MET A 171 21.09 25.93 7.40
N MET A 172 21.04 26.30 6.11
CA MET A 172 22.10 25.96 5.15
C MET A 172 23.45 26.56 5.54
N ILE A 173 23.50 27.80 6.03
CA ILE A 173 24.73 28.45 6.49
C ILE A 173 25.32 27.70 7.70
N TYR A 174 24.47 27.25 8.62
CA TYR A 174 24.87 26.49 9.81
C TYR A 174 25.11 24.99 9.53
N SER A 175 24.84 24.49 8.33
CA SER A 175 24.98 23.06 8.01
C SER A 175 26.40 22.51 8.20
N ILE A 176 27.42 23.38 8.16
CA ILE A 176 28.82 22.97 8.33
C ILE A 176 29.26 22.79 9.79
N THR A 177 28.42 23.14 10.76
CA THR A 177 28.71 23.08 12.20
C THR A 177 29.23 21.71 12.66
N PRO A 178 28.61 20.57 12.31
CA PRO A 178 29.07 19.24 12.75
C PRO A 178 30.49 18.90 12.30
N TYR A 179 30.92 19.42 11.15
CA TYR A 179 32.26 19.21 10.64
C TYR A 179 33.31 19.93 11.49
N PHE A 180 33.02 21.13 11.98
CA PHE A 180 33.94 21.87 12.85
C PHE A 180 34.02 21.30 14.27
N MET A 181 32.88 20.85 14.82
CA MET A 181 32.88 20.11 16.10
C MET A 181 33.86 18.96 16.05
N VAL A 182 33.84 18.20 14.94
CA VAL A 182 34.70 17.03 14.81
C VAL A 182 36.13 17.43 14.44
N LEU A 183 36.36 18.23 13.40
CA LEU A 183 37.69 18.57 12.89
C LEU A 183 38.53 19.34 13.94
N GLN A 184 37.94 20.33 14.60
CA GLN A 184 38.63 21.19 15.56
C GLN A 184 38.39 20.80 17.03
N ASP A 185 37.54 19.78 17.29
CA ASP A 185 37.18 19.34 18.64
C ASP A 185 36.50 20.45 19.46
N LEU A 186 35.62 21.21 18.80
CA LEU A 186 34.88 22.34 19.39
C LEU A 186 33.57 21.87 20.04
N SER A 187 33.14 22.59 21.07
CA SER A 187 31.77 22.47 21.60
C SER A 187 30.74 22.95 20.58
N LEU A 188 29.47 22.54 20.72
CA LEU A 188 28.36 22.97 19.87
C LEU A 188 28.29 24.51 19.79
N GLY A 189 28.39 25.19 20.93
CA GLY A 189 28.29 26.65 21.00
C GLY A 189 29.40 27.35 20.18
N ASP A 190 30.64 26.89 20.37
CA ASP A 190 31.79 27.43 19.65
C ASP A 190 31.70 27.14 18.14
N ALA A 191 31.26 25.93 17.79
CA ALA A 191 31.10 25.53 16.41
C ALA A 191 30.00 26.34 15.71
N ILE A 192 28.87 26.61 16.37
CA ILE A 192 27.78 27.44 15.84
C ILE A 192 28.26 28.87 15.62
N ALA A 193 28.96 29.45 16.60
CA ALA A 193 29.49 30.81 16.48
C ALA A 193 30.48 30.94 15.31
N LYS A 194 31.28 29.90 15.06
CA LYS A 194 32.31 29.90 14.01
C LYS A 194 31.73 29.57 12.62
N ALA A 195 30.67 28.78 12.53
CA ALA A 195 30.17 28.24 11.26
C ALA A 195 29.83 29.30 10.19
N PRO A 196 29.08 30.39 10.45
CA PRO A 196 28.71 31.36 9.41
C PRO A 196 29.91 32.06 8.77
N GLY A 197 30.89 32.46 9.59
CA GLY A 197 32.11 33.11 9.13
C GLY A 197 32.93 32.19 8.23
N MET A 198 33.05 30.92 8.63
CA MET A 198 33.79 29.92 7.85
C MET A 198 33.03 29.49 6.58
N PHE A 199 31.69 29.41 6.64
CA PHE A 199 30.85 29.12 5.48
C PHE A 199 31.08 30.17 4.40
N ARG A 200 31.00 31.45 4.77
CA ARG A 200 31.26 32.56 3.84
C ARG A 200 32.67 32.52 3.27
N ARG A 201 33.69 32.24 4.11
CA ARG A 201 35.09 32.20 3.70
C ARG A 201 35.39 31.07 2.72
N TYR A 202 34.78 29.90 2.91
CA TYR A 202 35.06 28.68 2.13
C TYR A 202 34.00 28.34 1.09
N PHE A 203 32.95 29.15 0.95
CA PHE A 203 31.83 28.90 0.04
C PHE A 203 32.30 28.54 -1.38
N GLY A 204 33.22 29.33 -1.95
CA GLY A 204 33.73 29.08 -3.30
C GLY A 204 34.49 27.76 -3.46
N ALA A 205 35.15 27.27 -2.41
CA ALA A 205 35.84 25.98 -2.43
C ALA A 205 34.87 24.80 -2.23
N MET A 206 33.74 25.02 -1.54
CA MET A 206 32.72 24.00 -1.29
C MET A 206 31.71 23.89 -2.44
N LEU A 207 31.46 24.99 -3.18
CA LEU A 207 30.44 25.05 -4.23
C LEU A 207 30.60 23.98 -5.33
N PRO A 208 31.80 23.73 -5.90
CA PRO A 208 31.95 22.67 -6.90
C PRO A 208 31.59 21.29 -6.34
N LEU A 209 31.97 21.02 -5.09
CA LEU A 209 31.64 19.76 -4.44
C LEU A 209 30.13 19.63 -4.19
N ALA A 210 29.46 20.72 -3.82
CA ALA A 210 28.02 20.76 -3.67
C ALA A 210 27.29 20.51 -5.00
N LEU A 211 27.74 21.11 -6.11
CA LEU A 211 27.20 20.87 -7.45
C LEU A 211 27.37 19.40 -7.88
N ILE A 212 28.56 18.82 -7.65
CA ILE A 212 28.82 17.40 -7.91
C ILE A 212 27.91 16.52 -7.04
N ALA A 213 27.76 16.84 -5.76
CA ALA A 213 26.89 16.09 -4.85
C ALA A 213 25.43 16.11 -5.31
N MET A 214 24.92 17.27 -5.75
CA MET A 214 23.58 17.40 -6.32
C MET A 214 23.42 16.62 -7.63
N LEU A 215 24.41 16.63 -8.52
CA LEU A 215 24.38 15.84 -9.75
C LEU A 215 24.40 14.33 -9.46
N CYS A 216 25.23 13.90 -8.51
CA CYS A 216 25.30 12.50 -8.10
C CYS A 216 23.98 12.04 -7.47
N THR A 217 23.43 12.80 -6.52
CA THR A 217 22.15 12.44 -5.88
C THR A 217 21.01 12.44 -6.89
N PHE A 218 20.97 13.41 -7.81
CA PHE A 218 20.03 13.42 -8.94
C PHE A 218 20.13 12.13 -9.76
N ALA A 219 21.34 11.76 -10.22
CA ALA A 219 21.55 10.56 -11.01
C ALA A 219 21.18 9.27 -10.27
N ILE A 220 21.53 9.17 -8.97
CA ILE A 220 21.15 8.01 -8.14
C ILE A 220 19.64 7.97 -7.95
N SER A 221 18.97 9.12 -7.80
CA SER A 221 17.52 9.20 -7.63
C SER A 221 16.75 8.63 -8.83
N LEU A 222 17.34 8.61 -10.04
CA LEU A 222 16.76 7.98 -11.23
C LEU A 222 16.69 6.45 -11.11
N THR A 223 17.60 5.85 -10.35
CA THR A 223 17.64 4.38 -10.19
C THR A 223 16.49 3.84 -9.33
N ARG A 224 15.74 4.72 -8.65
CA ARG A 224 14.53 4.34 -7.89
C ARG A 224 13.42 3.79 -8.77
N MET A 225 13.39 4.16 -10.06
CA MET A 225 12.39 3.68 -11.03
C MET A 225 12.59 2.20 -11.43
N MET A 226 13.67 1.56 -10.97
CA MET A 226 13.90 0.14 -11.22
C MET A 226 12.91 -0.72 -10.43
N PRO A 227 12.41 -1.84 -10.99
CA PRO A 227 11.52 -2.75 -10.27
C PRO A 227 12.19 -3.26 -8.99
N ALA A 228 11.37 -3.58 -7.98
CA ALA A 228 11.85 -4.25 -6.78
C ALA A 228 12.59 -5.56 -7.16
N PRO A 229 13.72 -5.89 -6.52
CA PRO A 229 14.34 -5.20 -5.38
C PRO A 229 15.36 -4.09 -5.74
N TYR A 230 15.61 -3.86 -7.04
CA TYR A 230 16.70 -3.01 -7.50
C TYR A 230 16.48 -1.52 -7.20
N GLY A 231 15.22 -1.06 -7.22
CA GLY A 231 14.85 0.31 -6.84
C GLY A 231 15.20 0.69 -5.40
N TYR A 232 15.49 -0.28 -4.52
CA TYR A 232 16.02 -0.07 -3.18
C TYR A 232 17.54 -0.36 -3.12
N ALA A 233 17.98 -1.51 -3.64
CA ALA A 233 19.34 -1.98 -3.48
C ALA A 233 20.39 -1.08 -4.16
N VAL A 234 20.07 -0.57 -5.35
CA VAL A 234 20.98 0.26 -6.14
C VAL A 234 21.16 1.65 -5.49
N PRO A 235 20.10 2.41 -5.14
CA PRO A 235 20.27 3.64 -4.37
C PRO A 235 21.01 3.45 -3.05
N LEU A 236 20.71 2.38 -2.30
CA LEU A 236 21.36 2.10 -1.02
C LEU A 236 22.87 1.97 -1.19
N LEU A 237 23.31 1.16 -2.16
CA LEU A 237 24.73 0.93 -2.41
C LEU A 237 25.43 2.18 -2.97
N LEU A 238 24.86 2.80 -4.01
CA LEU A 238 25.45 3.94 -4.69
C LEU A 238 25.52 5.16 -3.76
N HIS A 239 24.45 5.49 -3.05
CA HIS A 239 24.40 6.66 -2.18
C HIS A 239 25.29 6.48 -0.94
N SER A 240 25.28 5.29 -0.33
CA SER A 240 26.19 4.99 0.79
C SER A 240 27.66 5.12 0.37
N SER A 241 28.01 4.70 -0.85
CA SER A 241 29.38 4.75 -1.36
C SER A 241 29.80 6.15 -1.80
N LEU A 242 29.07 6.74 -2.76
CA LEU A 242 29.37 8.06 -3.32
C LEU A 242 29.18 9.18 -2.29
N GLY A 243 28.11 9.12 -1.49
CA GLY A 243 27.88 10.07 -0.41
C GLY A 243 29.01 10.05 0.62
N THR A 244 29.52 8.87 0.97
CA THR A 244 30.68 8.76 1.89
C THR A 244 31.92 9.41 1.29
N LEU A 245 32.20 9.19 0.01
CA LEU A 245 33.32 9.83 -0.70
C LEU A 245 33.18 11.35 -0.74
N LEU A 246 31.97 11.86 -1.04
CA LEU A 246 31.67 13.29 -1.08
C LEU A 246 31.87 13.94 0.30
N ILE A 247 31.40 13.32 1.37
CA ILE A 247 31.59 13.84 2.74
C ILE A 247 33.07 13.83 3.13
N VAL A 248 33.81 12.76 2.83
CA VAL A 248 35.25 12.71 3.11
C VAL A 248 36.00 13.79 2.29
N ALA A 249 35.61 14.01 1.04
CA ALA A 249 36.18 15.07 0.20
C ALA A 249 35.88 16.46 0.79
N LEU A 250 34.66 16.70 1.29
CA LEU A 250 34.29 17.94 1.98
C LEU A 250 35.18 18.17 3.20
N MET A 251 35.32 17.15 4.05
CA MET A 251 36.18 17.22 5.23
C MET A 251 37.65 17.49 4.86
N PHE A 252 38.14 16.90 3.77
CA PHE A 252 39.49 17.14 3.27
C PHE A 252 39.69 18.59 2.80
N THR A 253 38.72 19.13 2.05
CA THR A 253 38.71 20.53 1.60
C THR A 253 38.69 21.49 2.79
N LEU A 254 37.82 21.25 3.77
CA LEU A 254 37.75 22.04 5.00
C LEU A 254 39.07 21.98 5.77
N ALA A 255 39.61 20.78 6.01
CA ALA A 255 40.87 20.61 6.74
C ALA A 255 42.07 21.26 6.02
N SER A 256 42.11 21.23 4.68
CA SER A 256 43.15 21.88 3.90
C SER A 256 43.09 23.41 4.03
N ASN A 257 41.89 23.99 3.91
CA ASN A 257 41.71 25.44 4.02
C ASN A 257 41.97 25.95 5.44
N LEU A 258 41.52 25.23 6.47
CA LEU A 258 41.86 25.53 7.86
C LEU A 258 43.37 25.59 8.08
N LYS A 259 44.12 24.60 7.59
CA LYS A 259 45.59 24.59 7.69
C LYS A 259 46.24 25.76 6.95
N LYS A 260 45.74 26.11 5.76
CA LYS A 260 46.24 27.27 4.99
C LYS A 260 46.03 28.59 5.73
N ASP A 261 44.94 28.69 6.48
CA ASP A 261 44.58 29.88 7.25
C ASP A 261 45.23 29.96 8.64
N GLY A 262 46.08 28.99 8.99
CA GLY A 262 46.78 28.95 10.27
C GLY A 262 45.96 28.39 11.44
N ASP A 263 44.76 27.87 11.19
CA ASP A 263 43.90 27.30 12.22
C ASP A 263 44.46 25.95 12.71
N SER A 264 44.49 25.76 14.04
CA SER A 264 44.95 24.51 14.64
C SER A 264 43.92 23.39 14.49
N ILE A 265 44.36 22.26 13.93
CA ILE A 265 43.61 21.00 13.94
C ILE A 265 44.29 20.08 14.96
N PRO A 266 43.69 19.83 16.14
CA PRO A 266 44.29 18.99 17.15
C PRO A 266 44.49 17.56 16.60
N LYS A 267 45.64 16.94 16.91
CA LYS A 267 45.90 15.53 16.57
C LYS A 267 45.04 14.62 17.43
N LEU A 268 44.45 13.57 16.86
CA LEU A 268 43.73 12.58 17.65
C LEU A 268 44.73 11.78 18.50
N GLN A 269 44.51 11.73 19.82
CA GLN A 269 45.23 10.80 20.69
C GLN A 269 44.91 9.35 20.26
N PRO A 270 45.92 8.49 20.11
CA PRO A 270 45.78 7.24 19.38
C PRO A 270 45.02 6.19 20.20
N VAL A 271 43.84 5.80 19.72
CA VAL A 271 43.37 4.41 19.86
C VAL A 271 43.35 3.83 18.45
N VAL A 272 44.48 3.24 18.05
CA VAL A 272 44.70 2.76 16.67
C VAL A 272 44.18 1.33 16.59
N ALA A 273 43.25 1.07 15.68
CA ALA A 273 42.88 -0.30 15.35
C ALA A 273 44.05 -0.97 14.60
N PRO A 274 44.47 -2.20 14.97
CA PRO A 274 45.53 -2.90 14.25
C PRO A 274 45.11 -3.11 12.79
N HIS A 275 46.02 -2.80 11.87
CA HIS A 275 45.79 -2.98 10.44
C HIS A 275 45.93 -4.46 10.09
N ASN A 276 44.80 -5.15 9.86
CA ASN A 276 44.77 -6.55 9.46
C ASN A 276 44.12 -6.67 8.07
N ARG A 277 44.79 -7.33 7.12
CA ARG A 277 44.25 -7.60 5.77
C ARG A 277 42.95 -8.39 5.82
N LEU A 278 42.81 -9.27 6.82
CA LEU A 278 41.60 -10.05 7.03
C LEU A 278 40.40 -9.15 7.37
N ILE A 279 40.61 -8.11 8.19
CA ILE A 279 39.57 -7.10 8.49
C ILE A 279 39.17 -6.33 7.24
N ALA A 280 40.11 -6.00 6.36
CA ALA A 280 39.82 -5.33 5.09
C ALA A 280 38.90 -6.19 4.20
N ILE A 281 39.21 -7.48 4.08
CA ILE A 281 38.43 -8.46 3.30
C ILE A 281 37.03 -8.62 3.91
N ILE A 282 36.93 -8.79 5.24
CA ILE A 282 35.63 -8.89 5.93
C ILE A 282 34.76 -7.66 5.64
N ASN A 283 35.31 -6.44 5.74
CA ASN A 283 34.52 -5.23 5.49
C ASN A 283 34.01 -5.15 4.04
N VAL A 284 34.83 -5.55 3.06
CA VAL A 284 34.39 -5.58 1.66
C VAL A 284 33.31 -6.65 1.44
N LEU A 285 33.44 -7.82 2.07
CA LEU A 285 32.42 -8.89 2.01
C LEU A 285 31.12 -8.53 2.74
N LEU A 286 31.18 -7.68 3.76
CA LEU A 286 29.98 -7.19 4.47
C LEU A 286 29.11 -6.29 3.60
N ILE A 287 29.66 -5.60 2.59
CA ILE A 287 28.89 -4.72 1.70
C ILE A 287 27.77 -5.49 0.98
N PRO A 288 28.06 -6.55 0.17
CA PRO A 288 26.99 -7.30 -0.49
C PRO A 288 26.06 -8.01 0.50
N VAL A 289 26.58 -8.48 1.65
CA VAL A 289 25.76 -9.09 2.71
C VAL A 289 24.75 -8.09 3.28
N LEU A 290 25.16 -6.86 3.57
CA LEU A 290 24.27 -5.81 4.09
C LEU A 290 23.27 -5.34 3.03
N VAL A 291 23.68 -5.20 1.77
CA VAL A 291 22.73 -4.87 0.69
C VAL A 291 21.67 -5.95 0.56
N THR A 292 22.06 -7.23 0.59
CA THR A 292 21.14 -8.38 0.55
C THR A 292 20.25 -8.41 1.79
N GLY A 293 20.81 -8.17 2.98
CA GLY A 293 20.07 -8.02 4.23
C GLY A 293 19.05 -6.87 4.19
N GLY A 294 19.41 -5.76 3.54
CA GLY A 294 18.50 -4.64 3.28
C GLY A 294 17.36 -5.00 2.33
N VAL A 295 17.62 -5.77 1.27
CA VAL A 295 16.57 -6.29 0.38
C VAL A 295 15.63 -7.24 1.14
N TYR A 296 16.18 -8.10 1.98
CA TYR A 296 15.41 -8.99 2.85
C TYR A 296 14.59 -8.22 3.91
N ALA A 297 15.13 -7.13 4.45
CA ALA A 297 14.43 -6.26 5.39
C ALA A 297 13.31 -5.45 4.71
N SER A 298 13.61 -4.78 3.59
CA SER A 298 12.66 -3.93 2.84
C SER A 298 11.46 -4.69 2.29
N SER A 299 11.65 -5.97 1.96
CA SER A 299 10.57 -6.89 1.54
C SER A 299 9.73 -7.45 2.69
N GLY A 300 10.08 -7.17 3.95
CA GLY A 300 9.37 -7.72 5.12
C GLY A 300 9.57 -9.21 5.37
N LYS A 301 10.40 -9.89 4.56
CA LYS A 301 10.65 -11.33 4.73
C LYS A 301 11.20 -11.68 6.11
N HIS A 302 11.94 -10.78 6.77
CA HIS A 302 12.41 -10.96 8.15
C HIS A 302 11.29 -11.12 9.18
N LEU A 303 10.09 -10.62 8.91
CA LEU A 303 8.94 -10.79 9.82
C LEU A 303 8.39 -12.21 9.81
N THR A 304 8.67 -12.99 8.77
CA THR A 304 8.30 -14.42 8.72
C THR A 304 8.98 -15.26 9.80
N LEU A 305 10.07 -14.76 10.41
CA LEU A 305 10.70 -15.42 11.56
C LEU A 305 9.78 -15.47 12.79
N PHE A 306 8.80 -14.56 12.88
CA PHE A 306 7.80 -14.54 13.95
C PHE A 306 6.55 -15.39 13.64
N ASP A 307 6.50 -15.99 12.44
CA ASP A 307 5.40 -16.82 11.97
C ASP A 307 5.69 -18.30 12.25
N SER A 308 5.45 -18.73 13.49
CA SER A 308 5.85 -20.06 13.98
C SER A 308 4.68 -20.99 14.36
N ALA A 309 3.44 -20.60 14.05
CA ALA A 309 2.25 -21.31 14.51
C ALA A 309 1.54 -22.05 13.37
N HIS A 310 0.89 -23.17 13.71
CA HIS A 310 -0.05 -23.82 12.82
C HIS A 310 -1.21 -22.86 12.51
N LYS A 311 -1.55 -22.73 11.22
CA LYS A 311 -2.61 -21.86 10.72
C LYS A 311 -3.77 -22.75 10.25
N PRO A 312 -4.99 -22.55 10.79
CA PRO A 312 -6.15 -23.21 10.23
C PRO A 312 -6.41 -22.71 8.80
N THR A 313 -6.82 -23.62 7.93
CA THR A 313 -7.22 -23.33 6.55
C THR A 313 -8.69 -22.95 6.49
N TYR A 314 -9.00 -21.90 5.72
CA TYR A 314 -10.33 -21.46 5.37
C TYR A 314 -10.52 -21.66 3.86
N GLU A 315 -11.67 -22.20 3.48
CA GLU A 315 -12.08 -22.34 2.07
C GLU A 315 -12.58 -20.99 1.56
N GLY A 316 -12.31 -20.69 0.30
CA GLY A 316 -12.63 -19.39 -0.30
C GLY A 316 -13.58 -19.46 -1.47
N ILE A 317 -14.42 -18.44 -1.60
CA ILE A 317 -15.14 -18.11 -2.83
C ILE A 317 -14.68 -16.75 -3.34
N MET A 318 -14.58 -16.61 -4.66
CA MET A 318 -14.28 -15.34 -5.30
C MET A 318 -15.58 -14.71 -5.81
N SER A 319 -15.69 -13.40 -5.62
CA SER A 319 -16.71 -12.56 -6.22
C SER A 319 -16.02 -11.37 -6.87
N ARG A 320 -16.45 -10.99 -8.07
CA ARG A 320 -15.98 -9.77 -8.72
C ARG A 320 -17.14 -9.02 -9.34
N SER A 321 -17.01 -7.71 -9.38
CA SER A 321 -17.87 -6.92 -10.26
C SER A 321 -17.42 -7.17 -11.71
N ASN A 322 -18.38 -7.15 -12.64
CA ASN A 322 -18.12 -7.27 -14.07
C ASN A 322 -19.00 -6.24 -14.79
N PHE A 323 -18.96 -6.20 -16.13
CA PHE A 323 -19.78 -5.35 -16.99
C PHE A 323 -21.25 -5.81 -17.03
N ALA A 324 -21.82 -6.11 -15.87
CA ALA A 324 -23.19 -6.61 -15.72
C ALA A 324 -24.20 -5.61 -16.30
N ASP A 325 -25.20 -6.11 -17.03
CA ASP A 325 -26.21 -5.24 -17.68
C ASP A 325 -26.97 -4.38 -16.67
N VAL A 326 -27.20 -4.94 -15.48
CA VAL A 326 -27.91 -4.27 -14.39
C VAL A 326 -27.17 -3.05 -13.83
N PHE A 327 -25.84 -3.05 -13.86
CA PHE A 327 -25.03 -1.90 -13.43
C PHE A 327 -25.31 -0.71 -14.36
N TYR A 328 -25.38 -0.94 -15.67
CA TYR A 328 -25.67 0.12 -16.64
C TYR A 328 -27.15 0.51 -16.67
N ALA A 329 -28.07 -0.44 -16.52
CA ALA A 329 -29.50 -0.17 -16.46
C ALA A 329 -29.89 0.70 -15.25
N SER A 330 -29.18 0.54 -14.13
CA SER A 330 -29.39 1.26 -12.88
C SER A 330 -28.60 2.57 -12.74
N GLU A 331 -28.11 3.15 -13.83
CA GLU A 331 -27.24 4.34 -13.80
C GLU A 331 -26.02 4.16 -12.88
N GLN A 332 -25.40 2.98 -12.90
CA GLN A 332 -24.22 2.63 -12.10
C GLN A 332 -24.47 2.55 -10.58
N ARG A 333 -25.72 2.33 -10.15
CA ARG A 333 -26.10 2.26 -8.72
C ARG A 333 -26.21 0.85 -8.17
N TYR A 334 -26.33 -0.16 -9.04
CA TYR A 334 -26.45 -1.55 -8.61
C TYR A 334 -25.23 -2.39 -8.92
N THR A 335 -24.64 -2.94 -7.88
CA THR A 335 -23.56 -3.91 -8.01
C THR A 335 -24.12 -5.33 -7.98
N ALA A 336 -23.86 -6.08 -9.03
CA ALA A 336 -24.04 -7.53 -9.10
C ALA A 336 -22.67 -8.20 -9.27
N TYR A 337 -22.57 -9.47 -8.87
CA TYR A 337 -21.30 -10.18 -8.83
C TYR A 337 -21.29 -11.42 -9.71
N GLU A 338 -20.15 -11.63 -10.37
CA GLU A 338 -19.76 -12.94 -10.88
C GLU A 338 -19.08 -13.70 -9.73
N TRP A 339 -19.57 -14.91 -9.44
CA TRP A 339 -19.09 -15.77 -8.38
C TRP A 339 -18.32 -16.97 -8.93
N ARG A 340 -17.25 -17.36 -8.23
CA ARG A 340 -16.46 -18.56 -8.52
C ARG A 340 -16.06 -19.28 -7.24
N SER A 341 -16.03 -20.60 -7.31
CA SER A 341 -15.59 -21.47 -6.21
C SER A 341 -14.59 -22.48 -6.76
N GLU A 342 -13.33 -22.04 -6.84
CA GLU A 342 -12.19 -22.89 -7.19
C GLU A 342 -11.43 -23.28 -5.91
N ASP A 343 -10.20 -23.79 -6.02
CA ASP A 343 -9.38 -24.21 -4.85
C ASP A 343 -8.77 -23.03 -4.07
N TYR A 344 -9.51 -21.92 -3.93
CA TYR A 344 -9.07 -20.76 -3.16
C TYR A 344 -8.98 -21.10 -1.68
N LYS A 345 -7.85 -20.77 -1.06
CA LYS A 345 -7.57 -21.11 0.34
C LYS A 345 -6.88 -19.97 1.06
N LEU A 346 -7.17 -19.85 2.35
CA LEU A 346 -6.48 -18.94 3.24
C LEU A 346 -6.02 -19.70 4.48
N ASP A 347 -4.72 -19.74 4.73
CA ASP A 347 -4.15 -20.24 5.97
C ASP A 347 -3.87 -19.03 6.87
N MET A 348 -4.70 -18.82 7.89
CA MET A 348 -4.63 -17.65 8.76
C MET A 348 -4.87 -18.01 10.22
N LYS A 349 -4.01 -17.49 11.12
CA LYS A 349 -4.21 -17.62 12.55
C LYS A 349 -5.01 -16.44 13.10
N LEU A 350 -6.14 -16.73 13.72
CA LEU A 350 -6.90 -15.76 14.50
C LEU A 350 -6.88 -16.19 15.99
N PRO A 351 -6.82 -15.24 16.95
CA PRO A 351 -7.10 -15.57 18.33
C PRO A 351 -8.57 -15.99 18.48
N GLU A 352 -8.93 -16.57 19.62
CA GLU A 352 -10.35 -16.82 19.93
C GLU A 352 -11.06 -15.48 20.14
N LEU A 353 -11.87 -15.06 19.16
CA LEU A 353 -12.61 -13.79 19.18
C LEU A 353 -14.00 -13.91 19.84
N GLY A 354 -14.47 -15.14 20.08
CA GLY A 354 -15.71 -15.42 20.81
C GLY A 354 -15.59 -15.18 22.32
N ASN A 355 -16.74 -15.05 23.00
CA ASN A 355 -16.86 -14.96 24.47
C ASN A 355 -16.30 -13.67 25.12
N GLY A 356 -16.42 -12.53 24.45
CA GLY A 356 -16.03 -11.22 25.00
C GLY A 356 -14.53 -10.92 24.98
N ARG A 357 -13.71 -11.81 24.40
CA ARG A 357 -12.29 -11.57 24.13
C ARG A 357 -12.12 -10.91 22.76
N GLN A 358 -12.25 -9.59 22.72
CA GLN A 358 -12.06 -8.82 21.51
C GLN A 358 -10.82 -7.92 21.67
N PRO A 359 -9.62 -8.38 21.25
CA PRO A 359 -8.43 -7.54 21.29
C PRO A 359 -8.62 -6.31 20.40
N ASP A 360 -7.86 -5.25 20.66
CA ASP A 360 -7.92 -4.03 19.85
C ASP A 360 -7.34 -4.22 18.44
N GLU A 361 -6.43 -5.21 18.29
CA GLU A 361 -5.75 -5.49 17.02
C GLU A 361 -5.48 -6.98 16.81
N LEU A 362 -5.51 -7.41 15.55
CA LEU A 362 -5.09 -8.73 15.07
C LEU A 362 -3.89 -8.58 14.17
N ARG A 363 -2.82 -9.35 14.39
CA ARG A 363 -1.62 -9.27 13.56
C ARG A 363 -1.05 -10.63 13.23
N GLY A 364 -0.48 -10.77 12.05
CA GLY A 364 0.10 -12.02 11.61
C GLY A 364 0.50 -12.00 10.14
N ILE A 365 0.81 -13.19 9.64
CA ILE A 365 1.07 -13.45 8.23
C ILE A 365 0.12 -14.56 7.80
N ALA A 366 -0.66 -14.33 6.75
CA ALA A 366 -1.52 -15.34 6.15
C ALA A 366 -0.88 -15.86 4.85
N ASP A 367 -1.07 -17.14 4.55
CA ASP A 367 -0.76 -17.69 3.23
C ASP A 367 -2.08 -17.78 2.45
N ILE A 368 -2.14 -17.25 1.24
CA ILE A 368 -3.35 -17.19 0.41
C ILE A 368 -3.10 -17.87 -0.94
N ALA A 369 -4.04 -18.70 -1.38
CA ALA A 369 -4.11 -19.25 -2.72
C ALA A 369 -5.29 -18.61 -3.45
N TRP A 370 -5.00 -17.95 -4.57
CA TRP A 370 -5.94 -17.07 -5.29
C TRP A 370 -5.47 -16.79 -6.72
N GLU A 371 -6.34 -16.20 -7.55
CA GLU A 371 -6.00 -15.85 -8.93
C GLU A 371 -5.19 -14.55 -9.03
N ILE A 372 -4.17 -14.54 -9.86
CA ILE A 372 -3.38 -13.36 -10.24
C ILE A 372 -3.33 -13.29 -11.77
N ASP A 373 -3.66 -12.13 -12.32
CA ASP A 373 -3.54 -11.87 -13.76
C ASP A 373 -2.07 -11.69 -14.13
N GLU A 374 -1.54 -12.63 -14.92
CA GLU A 374 -0.16 -12.62 -15.39
C GLU A 374 -0.08 -12.39 -16.90
N GLU A 375 0.97 -11.69 -17.33
CA GLU A 375 1.26 -11.47 -18.74
C GLU A 375 2.07 -12.66 -19.29
N VAL A 376 1.44 -13.47 -20.12
CA VAL A 376 2.09 -14.60 -20.80
C VAL A 376 2.67 -14.11 -22.12
N ARG A 377 3.99 -14.23 -22.27
CA ARG A 377 4.72 -13.89 -23.49
C ARG A 377 5.21 -15.14 -24.16
N THR A 378 4.70 -15.41 -25.36
CA THR A 378 5.19 -16.50 -26.19
C THR A 378 5.90 -15.93 -27.41
N THR A 379 7.16 -16.30 -27.58
CA THR A 379 7.97 -15.85 -28.72
C THR A 379 8.10 -17.00 -29.71
N SER A 380 7.64 -16.79 -30.95
CA SER A 380 7.80 -17.73 -32.05
C SER A 380 8.40 -16.99 -33.25
N GLY A 381 9.67 -17.30 -33.57
CA GLY A 381 10.43 -16.59 -34.60
C GLY A 381 10.55 -15.09 -34.30
N ASN A 382 10.05 -14.24 -35.23
CA ASN A 382 10.03 -12.78 -35.09
C ASN A 382 8.72 -12.24 -34.48
N THR A 383 7.77 -13.11 -34.11
CA THR A 383 6.50 -12.69 -33.52
C THR A 383 6.49 -12.96 -32.02
N THR A 384 6.13 -11.94 -31.25
CA THR A 384 5.86 -12.07 -29.81
C THR A 384 4.36 -11.90 -29.61
N SER A 385 3.69 -12.94 -29.16
CA SER A 385 2.31 -12.86 -28.70
C SER A 385 2.29 -12.62 -27.20
N ILE A 386 1.49 -11.63 -26.79
CA ILE A 386 1.34 -11.22 -25.41
C ILE A 386 -0.16 -11.31 -25.10
N TRP A 387 -0.53 -12.12 -24.12
CA TRP A 387 -1.90 -12.17 -23.60
C TRP A 387 -1.87 -12.23 -22.08
N VAL A 388 -3.04 -12.06 -21.48
CA VAL A 388 -3.22 -12.09 -20.03
C VAL A 388 -4.00 -13.34 -19.68
N GLU A 389 -3.54 -14.08 -18.69
CA GLU A 389 -4.18 -15.30 -18.22
C GLU A 389 -4.27 -15.26 -16.69
N PRO A 390 -5.44 -15.52 -16.10
CA PRO A 390 -5.57 -15.66 -14.65
C PRO A 390 -4.88 -16.96 -14.23
N MET A 391 -3.87 -16.84 -13.37
CA MET A 391 -3.13 -18.00 -12.83
C MET A 391 -3.32 -18.10 -11.33
N GLU A 392 -3.57 -19.30 -10.82
CA GLU A 392 -3.60 -19.53 -9.38
C GLU A 392 -2.18 -19.44 -8.80
N ARG A 393 -2.03 -18.60 -7.79
CA ARG A 393 -0.75 -18.30 -7.14
C ARG A 393 -0.89 -18.37 -5.63
N LYS A 394 0.23 -18.67 -4.97
CA LYS A 394 0.34 -18.70 -3.51
C LYS A 394 1.12 -17.48 -3.05
N SER A 395 0.43 -16.54 -2.46
CA SER A 395 1.02 -15.32 -1.94
C SER A 395 1.02 -15.33 -0.41
N ARG A 396 1.81 -14.44 0.21
CA ARG A 396 1.77 -14.20 1.65
C ARG A 396 1.28 -12.81 1.94
N ILE A 397 0.33 -12.66 2.85
CA ILE A 397 -0.18 -11.36 3.26
C ILE A 397 0.27 -11.07 4.68
N LEU A 398 1.04 -10.00 4.85
CA LEU A 398 1.31 -9.41 6.15
C LEU A 398 0.11 -8.56 6.55
N TYR A 399 -0.46 -8.80 7.74
CA TYR A 399 -1.63 -8.07 8.21
C TYR A 399 -1.49 -7.55 9.64
N ARG A 400 -2.08 -6.37 9.86
CA ARG A 400 -2.45 -5.77 11.14
C ARG A 400 -3.86 -5.21 10.97
N LEU A 401 -4.85 -5.84 11.57
CA LEU A 401 -6.25 -5.44 11.50
C LEU A 401 -6.65 -4.76 12.79
N VAL A 402 -7.23 -3.59 12.71
CA VAL A 402 -7.67 -2.80 13.86
C VAL A 402 -9.15 -3.06 14.10
N ARG A 403 -9.57 -3.06 15.36
CA ARG A 403 -10.97 -3.23 15.77
C ARG A 403 -11.81 -2.00 15.40
N HIS A 404 -12.99 -2.25 14.83
CA HIS A 404 -13.99 -1.25 14.52
C HIS A 404 -15.36 -1.65 15.09
N GLY A 405 -16.22 -0.66 15.31
CA GLY A 405 -17.64 -0.87 15.63
C GLY A 405 -18.49 -0.76 14.36
N SER A 406 -19.46 -1.65 14.22
CA SER A 406 -20.50 -1.57 13.19
C SER A 406 -21.68 -0.71 13.65
N ASN A 407 -22.63 -0.46 12.74
CA ASN A 407 -23.81 0.38 12.98
C ASN A 407 -24.72 -0.15 14.09
N ASP A 408 -24.84 -1.47 14.23
CA ASP A 408 -25.62 -2.13 15.29
C ASP A 408 -24.83 -2.31 16.62
N GLY A 409 -23.58 -1.85 16.66
CA GLY A 409 -22.68 -2.02 17.80
C GLY A 409 -21.89 -3.33 17.81
N SER A 410 -22.06 -4.18 16.79
CA SER A 410 -21.19 -5.34 16.59
C SER A 410 -19.75 -4.89 16.29
N VAL A 411 -18.82 -5.84 16.29
CA VAL A 411 -17.41 -5.58 16.09
C VAL A 411 -16.92 -6.28 14.85
N TYR A 412 -16.01 -5.64 14.13
CA TYR A 412 -15.23 -6.26 13.06
C TYR A 412 -13.80 -5.74 13.10
N TYR A 413 -12.93 -6.36 12.30
CA TYR A 413 -11.53 -5.99 12.18
C TYR A 413 -11.21 -5.64 10.73
N SER A 414 -10.53 -4.52 10.49
CA SER A 414 -10.19 -4.05 9.14
C SER A 414 -8.76 -3.55 9.06
N SER A 415 -8.17 -3.62 7.87
CA SER A 415 -6.89 -2.96 7.58
C SER A 415 -7.01 -1.46 7.28
N ASP A 416 -8.22 -0.86 7.29
CA ASP A 416 -8.44 0.57 6.98
C ASP A 416 -7.62 1.52 7.87
N ASN A 417 -7.60 1.27 9.19
CA ASN A 417 -6.72 1.96 10.15
C ASN A 417 -5.49 1.14 10.54
N GLY A 418 -5.36 -0.02 9.91
CA GLY A 418 -4.33 -1.01 10.16
C GLY A 418 -3.35 -1.08 9.00
N TYR A 419 -3.12 -2.30 8.52
CA TYR A 419 -2.19 -2.59 7.46
C TYR A 419 -2.47 -3.96 6.83
N ALA A 420 -2.46 -4.05 5.50
CA ALA A 420 -2.40 -5.32 4.80
C ALA A 420 -1.53 -5.15 3.55
N ALA A 421 -0.57 -6.05 3.33
CA ALA A 421 0.24 -6.03 2.12
C ALA A 421 0.72 -7.42 1.74
N ILE A 422 0.74 -7.68 0.43
CA ILE A 422 1.36 -8.87 -0.13
C ILE A 422 2.88 -8.76 0.05
N LEU A 423 3.49 -9.75 0.69
CA LEU A 423 4.93 -9.87 0.75
C LEU A 423 5.47 -10.19 -0.65
N PRO A 424 6.50 -9.48 -1.15
CA PRO A 424 7.03 -9.70 -2.48
C PRO A 424 7.47 -11.16 -2.68
N GLY A 425 6.75 -11.85 -3.58
CA GLY A 425 7.08 -13.19 -4.07
C GLY A 425 7.89 -13.14 -5.37
N ASP A 426 8.03 -14.29 -6.01
CA ASP A 426 8.63 -14.41 -7.35
C ASP A 426 7.59 -14.15 -8.48
N GLU A 427 6.37 -13.77 -8.09
CA GLU A 427 5.24 -13.47 -8.97
C GLU A 427 5.48 -12.17 -9.75
N LYS A 428 5.07 -12.16 -11.02
CA LYS A 428 5.13 -10.99 -11.90
C LYS A 428 3.71 -10.63 -12.34
N PRO A 429 2.89 -10.06 -11.44
CA PRO A 429 1.56 -9.64 -11.82
C PRO A 429 1.63 -8.59 -12.93
N ARG A 430 0.60 -8.55 -13.79
CA ARG A 430 0.48 -7.56 -14.87
C ARG A 430 0.65 -6.12 -14.36
N GLU A 431 0.17 -5.86 -13.14
CA GLU A 431 0.32 -4.58 -12.46
C GLU A 431 0.55 -4.75 -10.95
N PRO A 432 1.08 -3.73 -10.24
CA PRO A 432 1.22 -3.78 -8.79
C PRO A 432 -0.14 -3.94 -8.11
N LEU A 433 -0.25 -4.96 -7.26
CA LEU A 433 -1.48 -5.28 -6.54
C LEU A 433 -1.48 -4.66 -5.13
N SER A 434 -2.67 -4.28 -4.68
CA SER A 434 -2.95 -3.94 -3.28
C SER A 434 -3.97 -4.92 -2.71
N VAL A 435 -3.95 -5.04 -1.38
CA VAL A 435 -4.94 -5.83 -0.66
C VAL A 435 -5.54 -5.04 0.47
N ARG A 436 -6.82 -5.29 0.72
CA ARG A 436 -7.48 -4.94 1.97
C ARG A 436 -7.99 -6.21 2.62
N MET A 437 -7.87 -6.31 3.93
CA MET A 437 -8.36 -7.45 4.69
C MET A 437 -9.41 -7.01 5.69
N PHE A 438 -10.43 -7.85 5.84
CA PHE A 438 -11.52 -7.69 6.80
C PHE A 438 -11.78 -9.03 7.50
N VAL A 439 -12.06 -9.01 8.79
CA VAL A 439 -12.44 -10.18 9.58
C VAL A 439 -13.65 -9.81 10.43
N ASP A 440 -14.69 -10.65 10.42
CA ASP A 440 -15.86 -10.43 11.26
C ASP A 440 -15.56 -10.59 12.75
N GLY A 441 -16.45 -10.10 13.61
CA GLY A 441 -16.24 -10.08 15.07
C GLY A 441 -16.03 -11.45 15.72
N ASN A 442 -16.44 -12.53 15.06
CA ASN A 442 -16.30 -13.89 15.54
C ASN A 442 -15.11 -14.63 14.90
N GLY A 443 -14.47 -14.07 13.88
CA GLY A 443 -13.39 -14.71 13.12
C GLY A 443 -13.86 -15.90 12.27
N GLU A 444 -15.13 -15.95 11.91
CA GLU A 444 -15.69 -16.99 11.05
C GLU A 444 -15.55 -16.63 9.57
N ASN A 445 -15.58 -15.33 9.26
CA ASN A 445 -15.53 -14.80 7.90
C ASN A 445 -14.32 -13.88 7.75
N VAL A 446 -13.48 -14.18 6.75
CA VAL A 446 -12.33 -13.36 6.38
C VAL A 446 -12.49 -12.94 4.92
N PHE A 447 -12.42 -11.65 4.65
CA PHE A 447 -12.51 -11.11 3.30
C PHE A 447 -11.17 -10.50 2.90
N VAL A 448 -10.72 -10.80 1.69
CA VAL A 448 -9.53 -10.21 1.08
C VAL A 448 -9.94 -9.54 -0.23
N LEU A 449 -9.89 -8.22 -0.25
CA LEU A 449 -10.15 -7.43 -1.46
C LEU A 449 -8.83 -7.21 -2.19
N LYS A 450 -8.75 -7.65 -3.45
CA LYS A 450 -7.64 -7.46 -4.38
C LYS A 450 -8.00 -6.35 -5.36
N TYR A 451 -7.12 -5.37 -5.54
CA TYR A 451 -7.32 -4.28 -6.48
C TYR A 451 -5.98 -3.71 -6.98
N SER A 452 -6.02 -3.03 -8.14
CA SER A 452 -4.85 -2.31 -8.68
C SER A 452 -4.36 -1.26 -7.68
N ALA A 453 -3.05 -1.19 -7.43
CA ALA A 453 -2.46 -0.18 -6.53
C ALA A 453 -2.59 1.28 -7.00
N ARG A 454 -3.17 1.49 -8.19
CA ARG A 454 -3.49 2.81 -8.73
C ARG A 454 -4.90 3.29 -8.35
N LEU A 455 -5.75 2.42 -7.83
CA LEU A 455 -7.12 2.77 -7.41
C LEU A 455 -7.15 3.17 -5.94
N GLU A 456 -7.81 4.28 -5.63
CA GLU A 456 -8.20 4.59 -4.25
C GLU A 456 -9.35 3.68 -3.83
N SER A 457 -9.13 2.88 -2.79
CA SER A 457 -10.05 1.80 -2.39
C SER A 457 -11.18 2.25 -1.46
N SER A 458 -11.13 3.47 -0.91
CA SER A 458 -12.13 3.96 0.07
C SER A 458 -13.54 4.12 -0.52
N ALA A 459 -13.68 4.29 -1.83
CA ALA A 459 -14.97 4.36 -2.51
C ALA A 459 -15.51 2.99 -2.98
N LEU A 460 -14.76 1.90 -2.79
CA LEU A 460 -15.01 0.61 -3.45
C LEU A 460 -15.52 -0.49 -2.53
N ASN A 461 -15.78 -0.23 -1.25
CA ASN A 461 -16.30 -1.24 -0.33
C ASN A 461 -17.01 -0.62 0.86
N ARG A 462 -17.97 -1.38 1.40
CA ARG A 462 -18.65 -1.08 2.66
C ARG A 462 -18.76 -2.33 3.52
N VAL A 463 -19.15 -2.14 4.77
CA VAL A 463 -19.38 -3.22 5.72
C VAL A 463 -20.88 -3.29 5.98
N SER A 464 -21.43 -4.50 6.09
CA SER A 464 -22.83 -4.69 6.46
C SER A 464 -23.13 -4.06 7.83
N ALA A 465 -24.38 -3.67 8.07
CA ALA A 465 -24.77 -2.99 9.31
C ALA A 465 -24.45 -3.79 10.59
N ASP A 466 -24.35 -5.12 10.47
CA ASP A 466 -24.01 -6.06 11.53
C ASP A 466 -22.53 -6.46 11.57
N GLY A 467 -21.67 -5.86 10.74
CA GLY A 467 -20.23 -6.11 10.77
C GLY A 467 -19.81 -7.52 10.32
N ARG A 468 -20.70 -8.30 9.70
CA ARG A 468 -20.43 -9.69 9.29
C ARG A 468 -19.86 -9.80 7.88
N PHE A 469 -20.24 -8.91 6.97
CA PHE A 469 -19.92 -9.03 5.56
C PHE A 469 -19.21 -7.77 5.05
N LEU A 470 -18.13 -8.00 4.30
CA LEU A 470 -17.58 -6.98 3.41
C LEU A 470 -18.39 -7.00 2.11
N ILE A 471 -18.90 -5.85 1.68
CA ILE A 471 -19.69 -5.68 0.47
C ILE A 471 -18.87 -4.84 -0.53
N PRO A 472 -18.22 -5.47 -1.53
CA PRO A 472 -17.47 -4.75 -2.57
C PRO A 472 -18.40 -3.97 -3.49
N GLY A 473 -18.01 -2.76 -3.87
CA GLY A 473 -18.65 -1.97 -4.91
C GLY A 473 -18.10 -2.28 -6.30
N THR A 474 -18.74 -1.70 -7.31
CA THR A 474 -18.28 -1.73 -8.70
C THR A 474 -17.53 -0.44 -9.03
N SER A 475 -16.34 -0.56 -9.61
CA SER A 475 -15.60 0.62 -10.09
C SER A 475 -16.29 1.17 -11.35
N PRO A 476 -16.64 2.48 -11.38
CA PRO A 476 -17.24 3.09 -12.57
C PRO A 476 -16.24 3.25 -13.72
N LEU A 477 -14.93 3.17 -13.44
CA LEU A 477 -13.89 3.25 -14.46
C LEU A 477 -13.69 1.91 -15.18
N ASN A 478 -13.55 0.84 -14.39
CA ASN A 478 -13.41 -0.51 -14.91
C ASN A 478 -13.97 -1.51 -13.88
N PRO A 479 -15.19 -2.03 -14.10
CA PRO A 479 -15.84 -2.97 -13.19
C PRO A 479 -14.99 -4.19 -12.82
N MET A 480 -14.09 -4.63 -13.71
CA MET A 480 -13.28 -5.85 -13.52
C MET A 480 -12.04 -5.67 -12.62
N ASP A 481 -11.71 -4.47 -12.19
CA ASP A 481 -10.46 -4.20 -11.43
C ASP A 481 -10.50 -4.63 -9.96
N VAL A 482 -11.69 -5.00 -9.45
CA VAL A 482 -11.92 -5.28 -8.04
C VAL A 482 -12.38 -6.72 -7.86
N HIS A 483 -11.53 -7.55 -7.24
CA HIS A 483 -11.86 -8.94 -6.92
C HIS A 483 -11.90 -9.11 -5.41
N SER A 484 -12.94 -9.75 -4.90
CA SER A 484 -13.13 -10.01 -3.48
C SER A 484 -13.13 -11.51 -3.25
N TYR A 485 -12.29 -11.94 -2.31
CA TYR A 485 -12.21 -13.32 -1.87
C TYR A 485 -12.80 -13.42 -0.47
N TRP A 486 -13.86 -14.20 -0.31
CA TRP A 486 -14.49 -14.47 0.97
C TRP A 486 -14.10 -15.87 1.43
N PHE A 487 -13.38 -15.95 2.53
CA PHE A 487 -12.93 -17.17 3.16
C PHE A 487 -13.73 -17.48 4.43
N ALA A 488 -14.15 -18.72 4.58
CA ALA A 488 -14.82 -19.23 5.77
C ALA A 488 -14.38 -20.68 6.05
N LYS A 489 -14.61 -21.18 7.27
CA LYS A 489 -14.36 -22.60 7.58
C LYS A 489 -15.26 -23.53 6.76
N ARG A 490 -16.47 -23.07 6.47
CA ARG A 490 -17.44 -23.73 5.60
C ARG A 490 -18.47 -22.71 5.14
N HIS A 491 -18.64 -22.55 3.84
CA HIS A 491 -19.71 -21.72 3.29
C HIS A 491 -21.06 -22.45 3.41
N LYS A 492 -22.09 -21.69 3.79
CA LYS A 492 -23.49 -22.15 3.80
C LYS A 492 -24.29 -21.30 2.81
N PRO A 493 -25.24 -21.89 2.04
CA PRO A 493 -26.13 -21.15 1.15
C PRO A 493 -26.80 -19.95 1.82
N ASP A 494 -27.32 -20.13 3.04
CA ASP A 494 -27.98 -19.06 3.80
C ASP A 494 -27.07 -17.85 4.04
N ALA A 495 -25.78 -18.07 4.30
CA ALA A 495 -24.83 -16.98 4.51
C ALA A 495 -24.59 -16.15 3.24
N ILE A 496 -24.68 -16.76 2.06
CA ILE A 496 -24.58 -16.06 0.77
C ILE A 496 -25.81 -15.18 0.56
N PHE A 497 -27.01 -15.70 0.84
CA PHE A 497 -28.23 -14.91 0.74
C PHE A 497 -28.30 -13.80 1.81
N ASP A 498 -27.78 -14.02 3.01
CA ASP A 498 -27.65 -12.97 4.03
C ASP A 498 -26.72 -11.85 3.55
N MET A 499 -25.58 -12.20 2.92
CA MET A 499 -24.66 -11.23 2.34
C MET A 499 -25.30 -10.44 1.19
N LEU A 500 -26.04 -11.11 0.30
CA LEU A 500 -26.78 -10.47 -0.79
C LEU A 500 -27.90 -9.57 -0.28
N ALA A 501 -28.64 -9.99 0.75
CA ALA A 501 -29.66 -9.15 1.39
C ALA A 501 -29.03 -7.89 2.00
N ALA A 502 -27.92 -8.05 2.73
CA ALA A 502 -27.18 -6.92 3.31
C ALA A 502 -26.64 -5.96 2.22
N LYS A 503 -26.17 -6.50 1.09
CA LYS A 503 -25.85 -5.69 -0.09
C LYS A 503 -27.09 -4.92 -0.55
N ASN A 504 -28.19 -5.60 -0.82
CA ASN A 504 -29.28 -4.94 -1.52
C ASN A 504 -30.01 -3.88 -0.70
N LEU A 505 -29.91 -3.90 0.65
CA LEU A 505 -30.51 -2.88 1.52
C LEU A 505 -30.21 -1.44 1.08
N GLU A 506 -28.99 -1.15 0.63
CA GLU A 506 -28.58 0.19 0.20
C GLU A 506 -28.49 0.34 -1.33
N SER A 507 -28.76 -0.73 -2.07
CA SER A 507 -28.80 -0.67 -3.53
C SER A 507 -30.15 -0.12 -3.98
N TYR A 508 -30.19 1.13 -4.43
CA TYR A 508 -31.40 1.77 -4.94
C TYR A 508 -31.55 1.54 -6.46
N MET A 509 -32.67 0.96 -6.90
CA MET A 509 -32.88 0.52 -8.29
C MET A 509 -34.19 0.91 -9.02
N PRO A 510 -35.08 1.82 -8.58
CA PRO A 510 -36.22 2.15 -9.41
C PRO A 510 -35.75 2.93 -10.66
N THR A 511 -35.62 2.20 -11.76
CA THR A 511 -35.31 2.68 -13.11
C THR A 511 -36.35 2.09 -14.05
N LEU A 512 -36.87 2.93 -14.95
CA LEU A 512 -37.69 2.44 -16.07
C LEU A 512 -36.84 1.93 -17.23
N ASN A 513 -35.55 2.28 -17.24
CA ASN A 513 -34.63 1.86 -18.29
C ASN A 513 -34.21 0.40 -18.07
N ARG A 514 -34.59 -0.48 -19.00
CA ARG A 514 -34.33 -1.94 -18.94
C ARG A 514 -34.70 -2.57 -17.58
N SER A 515 -35.82 -2.15 -17.01
CA SER A 515 -36.32 -2.62 -15.70
C SER A 515 -36.51 -4.13 -15.62
N GLN A 516 -36.77 -4.79 -16.75
CA GLN A 516 -36.85 -6.25 -16.84
C GLN A 516 -35.54 -6.94 -16.45
N ILE A 517 -34.38 -6.32 -16.71
CA ILE A 517 -33.07 -6.85 -16.32
C ILE A 517 -32.85 -6.70 -14.81
N ALA A 518 -33.22 -5.54 -14.26
CA ALA A 518 -33.17 -5.32 -12.82
C ALA A 518 -34.07 -6.33 -12.07
N LEU A 519 -35.25 -6.62 -12.62
CA LEU A 519 -36.16 -7.63 -12.07
C LEU A 519 -35.56 -9.04 -12.15
N ALA A 520 -34.99 -9.44 -13.29
CA ALA A 520 -34.31 -10.72 -13.43
C ALA A 520 -33.20 -10.92 -12.39
N VAL A 521 -32.42 -9.87 -12.15
CA VAL A 521 -31.37 -9.87 -11.12
C VAL A 521 -31.93 -9.98 -9.70
N ALA A 522 -32.98 -9.21 -9.37
CA ALA A 522 -33.62 -9.29 -8.06
C ALA A 522 -34.23 -10.68 -7.78
N LEU A 523 -34.84 -11.30 -8.79
CA LEU A 523 -35.34 -12.68 -8.73
C LEU A 523 -34.19 -13.66 -8.50
N GLN A 524 -33.11 -13.54 -9.27
CA GLN A 524 -31.93 -14.41 -9.17
C GLN A 524 -31.25 -14.32 -7.79
N GLU A 525 -31.11 -13.12 -7.24
CA GLU A 525 -30.49 -12.90 -5.93
C GLU A 525 -31.41 -13.24 -4.73
N GLY A 526 -32.68 -13.57 -4.99
CA GLY A 526 -33.65 -13.96 -3.96
C GLY A 526 -34.14 -12.80 -3.08
N ASP A 527 -34.11 -11.57 -3.61
CA ASP A 527 -34.50 -10.35 -2.90
C ASP A 527 -35.96 -9.98 -3.20
N GLY A 528 -36.88 -10.50 -2.39
CA GLY A 528 -38.31 -10.27 -2.53
C GLY A 528 -38.71 -8.81 -2.33
N ARG A 529 -37.99 -8.05 -1.49
CA ARG A 529 -38.24 -6.60 -1.32
C ARG A 529 -37.98 -5.86 -2.62
N MET A 530 -36.82 -6.11 -3.25
CA MET A 530 -36.48 -5.47 -4.52
C MET A 530 -37.44 -5.87 -5.65
N VAL A 531 -37.89 -7.12 -5.66
CA VAL A 531 -38.91 -7.61 -6.61
C VAL A 531 -40.22 -6.84 -6.46
N VAL A 532 -40.73 -6.70 -5.23
CA VAL A 532 -41.95 -5.93 -4.95
C VAL A 532 -41.78 -4.47 -5.34
N ASP A 533 -40.70 -3.82 -4.91
CA ASP A 533 -40.42 -2.41 -5.20
C ASP A 533 -40.36 -2.12 -6.70
N LEU A 534 -39.70 -3.00 -7.48
CA LEU A 534 -39.62 -2.86 -8.94
C LEU A 534 -40.99 -3.04 -9.60
N LEU A 535 -41.73 -4.07 -9.23
CA LEU A 535 -43.03 -4.36 -9.83
C LEU A 535 -44.08 -3.29 -9.48
N ASP A 536 -44.07 -2.77 -8.24
CA ASP A 536 -44.93 -1.66 -7.82
C ASP A 536 -44.57 -0.37 -8.57
N MET A 537 -43.28 -0.10 -8.74
CA MET A 537 -42.80 1.03 -9.53
C MET A 537 -43.30 0.95 -10.97
N LEU A 538 -43.25 -0.24 -11.61
CA LEU A 538 -43.77 -0.42 -12.97
C LEU A 538 -45.28 -0.17 -13.04
N GLN A 539 -46.06 -0.71 -12.10
CA GLN A 539 -47.51 -0.46 -12.03
C GLN A 539 -47.85 1.03 -11.86
N ASN A 540 -47.09 1.73 -11.01
CA ASN A 540 -47.25 3.18 -10.79
C ASN A 540 -46.95 4.04 -12.03
N HIS A 541 -46.20 3.51 -12.99
CA HIS A 541 -45.92 4.14 -14.28
C HIS A 541 -46.83 3.61 -15.41
N GLU A 542 -48.00 3.06 -15.06
CA GLU A 542 -49.02 2.59 -15.99
C GLU A 542 -48.56 1.42 -16.90
N ILE A 543 -47.51 0.69 -16.50
CA ILE A 543 -47.07 -0.52 -17.19
C ILE A 543 -47.95 -1.69 -16.72
N GLN A 544 -48.44 -2.49 -17.66
CA GLN A 544 -49.29 -3.64 -17.32
C GLN A 544 -48.43 -4.76 -16.71
N VAL A 545 -48.60 -5.02 -15.42
CA VAL A 545 -47.84 -6.06 -14.71
C VAL A 545 -48.76 -7.22 -14.31
N LYS A 546 -48.43 -8.43 -14.75
CA LYS A 546 -49.07 -9.69 -14.31
C LYS A 546 -48.09 -10.46 -13.42
N ARG A 547 -48.44 -10.63 -12.14
CA ARG A 547 -47.60 -11.29 -11.13
C ARG A 547 -48.49 -11.99 -10.09
N PRO A 548 -47.95 -12.98 -9.35
CA PRO A 548 -48.56 -13.45 -8.11
C PRO A 548 -48.73 -12.30 -7.10
N ASP A 549 -49.81 -12.35 -6.31
CA ASP A 549 -50.07 -11.39 -5.22
C ASP A 549 -49.32 -11.83 -3.96
N TRP A 550 -47.99 -11.76 -4.03
CA TRP A 550 -47.08 -12.11 -2.94
C TRP A 550 -46.43 -10.88 -2.36
N ASP A 551 -46.28 -10.86 -1.03
CA ASP A 551 -45.50 -9.86 -0.34
C ASP A 551 -43.98 -10.14 -0.40
N ALA A 552 -43.17 -9.24 0.16
CA ALA A 552 -41.71 -9.36 0.11
C ALA A 552 -41.19 -10.62 0.82
N GLU A 553 -41.82 -11.05 1.92
CA GLU A 553 -41.41 -12.25 2.66
C GLU A 553 -41.77 -13.52 1.88
N GLU A 554 -42.97 -13.56 1.31
CA GLU A 554 -43.44 -14.64 0.44
C GLU A 554 -42.55 -14.78 -0.80
N TRP A 555 -42.24 -13.68 -1.48
CA TRP A 555 -41.29 -13.69 -2.61
C TRP A 555 -39.93 -14.23 -2.20
N THR A 556 -39.34 -13.74 -1.10
CA THR A 556 -38.04 -14.24 -0.63
C THR A 556 -38.10 -15.73 -0.28
N ALA A 557 -39.16 -16.20 0.36
CA ALA A 557 -39.33 -17.61 0.70
C ALA A 557 -39.42 -18.49 -0.56
N GLN A 558 -40.21 -18.09 -1.55
CA GLN A 558 -40.37 -18.84 -2.81
C GLN A 558 -39.08 -18.87 -3.63
N LEU A 559 -38.40 -17.72 -3.77
CA LEU A 559 -37.14 -17.63 -4.52
C LEU A 559 -36.04 -18.45 -3.86
N ARG A 560 -35.95 -18.46 -2.52
CA ARG A 560 -34.97 -19.28 -1.79
C ARG A 560 -35.32 -20.78 -1.85
N ASP A 561 -36.59 -21.16 -1.92
CA ASP A 561 -36.98 -22.58 -2.08
C ASP A 561 -36.53 -23.14 -3.45
N LEU A 562 -36.44 -22.31 -4.50
CA LEU A 562 -35.85 -22.68 -5.80
C LEU A 562 -34.35 -23.04 -5.72
N TYR A 563 -33.66 -22.66 -4.64
CA TYR A 563 -32.28 -23.03 -4.35
C TYR A 563 -32.12 -24.17 -3.34
N LYS A 564 -33.23 -24.65 -2.77
CA LYS A 564 -33.21 -25.62 -1.68
C LYS A 564 -32.54 -26.93 -2.10
N GLY A 565 -31.61 -27.40 -1.27
CA GLY A 565 -30.84 -28.61 -1.52
C GLY A 565 -29.64 -28.42 -2.46
N ALA A 566 -29.46 -27.25 -3.07
CA ALA A 566 -28.25 -26.95 -3.83
C ALA A 566 -27.06 -26.71 -2.89
N GLU A 567 -25.94 -27.37 -3.17
CA GLU A 567 -24.67 -27.05 -2.52
C GLU A 567 -24.11 -25.72 -3.05
N VAL A 568 -23.20 -25.09 -2.29
CA VAL A 568 -22.60 -23.80 -2.67
C VAL A 568 -22.01 -23.83 -4.08
N GLY A 569 -21.28 -24.90 -4.43
CA GLY A 569 -20.69 -25.05 -5.77
C GLY A 569 -21.72 -25.10 -6.92
N THR A 570 -22.93 -25.59 -6.66
CA THR A 570 -24.04 -25.58 -7.63
C THR A 570 -24.80 -24.27 -7.62
N LEU A 571 -24.95 -23.63 -6.47
CA LEU A 571 -25.68 -22.39 -6.29
C LEU A 571 -24.99 -21.18 -6.95
N LEU A 572 -23.66 -21.07 -6.81
CA LEU A 572 -22.90 -19.90 -7.28
C LEU A 572 -23.01 -19.66 -8.80
N PRO A 573 -22.92 -20.67 -9.69
CA PRO A 573 -23.12 -20.47 -11.12
C PRO A 573 -24.46 -19.83 -11.52
N TYR A 574 -25.53 -20.10 -10.77
CA TYR A 574 -26.83 -19.46 -11.01
C TYR A 574 -26.83 -18.01 -10.54
N LEU A 575 -26.27 -17.72 -9.36
CA LEU A 575 -26.12 -16.34 -8.88
C LEU A 575 -25.22 -15.50 -9.79
N THR A 576 -24.19 -16.12 -10.39
CA THR A 576 -23.28 -15.48 -11.33
C THR A 576 -23.99 -14.87 -12.54
N LYS A 577 -25.14 -15.41 -12.95
CA LYS A 577 -25.93 -14.85 -14.06
C LYS A 577 -26.31 -13.39 -13.86
N ALA A 578 -26.53 -12.97 -12.60
CA ALA A 578 -26.82 -11.58 -12.28
C ALA A 578 -25.63 -10.63 -12.55
N GLY A 579 -24.40 -11.13 -12.41
CA GLY A 579 -23.18 -10.37 -12.61
C GLY A 579 -22.56 -10.47 -14.00
N GLU A 580 -23.07 -11.34 -14.87
CA GLU A 580 -22.56 -11.52 -16.24
C GLU A 580 -23.10 -10.45 -17.20
N GLN A 581 -22.27 -10.03 -18.15
CA GLN A 581 -22.75 -9.27 -19.31
C GLN A 581 -23.53 -10.21 -20.23
N PHE A 582 -24.72 -9.81 -20.64
CA PHE A 582 -25.66 -10.66 -21.38
C PHE A 582 -26.00 -11.96 -20.62
N GLY A 583 -26.05 -11.88 -19.28
CA GLY A 583 -26.32 -13.03 -18.41
C GLY A 583 -27.68 -13.69 -18.68
N TYR A 584 -28.65 -12.91 -19.16
CA TYR A 584 -29.99 -13.37 -19.52
C TYR A 584 -30.22 -13.20 -21.03
N ALA A 585 -30.54 -14.30 -21.71
CA ALA A 585 -30.86 -14.26 -23.14
C ALA A 585 -32.27 -13.70 -23.35
N GLU A 586 -32.38 -12.69 -24.22
CA GLU A 586 -33.67 -12.15 -24.67
C GLU A 586 -34.04 -12.81 -26.00
N LEU A 587 -35.14 -13.57 -26.00
CA LEU A 587 -35.67 -14.23 -27.19
C LEU A 587 -36.93 -13.50 -27.65
N GLN A 588 -36.93 -12.99 -28.87
CA GLN A 588 -38.12 -12.35 -29.44
C GLN A 588 -39.16 -13.42 -29.77
N ASP A 589 -40.36 -13.25 -29.23
CA ASP A 589 -41.52 -14.05 -29.56
C ASP A 589 -42.20 -13.46 -30.80
N SER A 590 -41.86 -14.02 -31.96
CA SER A 590 -42.36 -13.54 -33.25
C SER A 590 -43.87 -13.75 -33.43
N GLU A 591 -44.47 -14.71 -32.72
CA GLU A 591 -45.91 -14.99 -32.83
C GLU A 591 -46.74 -13.98 -32.05
N SER A 592 -46.23 -13.54 -30.90
CA SER A 592 -46.89 -12.55 -30.04
C SER A 592 -46.57 -11.09 -30.43
N SER A 593 -45.53 -10.88 -31.24
CA SER A 593 -45.13 -9.55 -31.74
C SER A 593 -46.03 -9.08 -32.89
N ASN A 594 -46.35 -7.79 -32.94
CA ASN A 594 -47.22 -7.19 -33.97
C ASN A 594 -46.66 -5.86 -34.50
N GLU A 595 -47.45 -5.12 -35.29
CA GLU A 595 -47.00 -3.85 -35.90
C GLU A 595 -46.70 -2.75 -34.87
N ALA A 596 -47.27 -2.80 -33.67
CA ALA A 596 -47.11 -1.78 -32.63
C ALA A 596 -46.13 -2.17 -31.52
N VAL A 597 -45.93 -3.47 -31.28
CA VAL A 597 -45.23 -3.98 -30.10
C VAL A 597 -44.36 -5.20 -30.45
N ASP A 598 -43.15 -5.25 -29.91
CA ASP A 598 -42.31 -6.46 -29.87
C ASP A 598 -42.44 -7.15 -28.51
N VAL A 599 -42.65 -8.46 -28.53
CA VAL A 599 -42.75 -9.30 -27.33
C VAL A 599 -41.49 -10.13 -27.19
N PHE A 600 -40.95 -10.17 -25.98
CA PHE A 600 -39.73 -10.88 -25.63
C PHE A 600 -39.95 -11.82 -24.44
N ARG A 601 -39.14 -12.87 -24.42
CA ARG A 601 -39.06 -13.88 -23.36
C ARG A 601 -37.65 -13.90 -22.79
N MET A 602 -37.55 -13.92 -21.47
CA MET A 602 -36.29 -13.96 -20.73
C MET A 602 -36.39 -15.01 -19.63
N ASP A 603 -35.54 -16.04 -19.70
CA ASP A 603 -35.46 -17.09 -18.68
C ASP A 603 -34.51 -16.70 -17.55
N VAL A 604 -35.00 -16.73 -16.32
CA VAL A 604 -34.20 -16.61 -15.10
C VAL A 604 -33.98 -18.01 -14.52
N PRO A 605 -32.76 -18.58 -14.62
CA PRO A 605 -32.51 -19.97 -14.28
C PRO A 605 -32.29 -20.18 -12.78
N PHE A 606 -32.80 -21.29 -12.23
CA PHE A 606 -32.52 -21.75 -10.86
C PHE A 606 -32.19 -23.26 -10.85
N PRO A 607 -31.60 -23.80 -9.77
CA PRO A 607 -31.37 -25.24 -9.64
C PRO A 607 -32.66 -26.08 -9.75
N ASN A 608 -33.76 -25.59 -9.17
CA ASN A 608 -35.02 -26.34 -9.09
C ASN A 608 -36.13 -25.78 -10.01
N GLY A 609 -35.78 -25.08 -11.09
CA GLY A 609 -36.75 -24.56 -12.05
C GLY A 609 -36.31 -23.23 -12.67
N ASN A 610 -37.09 -22.69 -13.59
CA ASN A 610 -36.84 -21.37 -14.17
C ASN A 610 -38.04 -20.45 -13.89
N ILE A 611 -37.78 -19.16 -13.76
CA ILE A 611 -38.83 -18.13 -13.80
C ILE A 611 -38.76 -17.45 -15.16
N LEU A 612 -39.86 -17.51 -15.90
CA LEU A 612 -39.98 -16.84 -17.20
C LEU A 612 -40.52 -15.42 -17.00
N ILE A 613 -39.80 -14.44 -17.55
CA ILE A 613 -40.26 -13.07 -17.71
C ILE A 613 -40.68 -12.88 -19.17
N THR A 614 -41.96 -12.58 -19.40
CA THR A 614 -42.48 -12.17 -20.71
C THR A 614 -42.75 -10.68 -20.67
N TYR A 615 -42.20 -9.91 -21.60
CA TYR A 615 -42.38 -8.47 -21.62
C TYR A 615 -42.55 -7.92 -23.03
N SER A 616 -43.15 -6.74 -23.15
CA SER A 616 -43.47 -6.15 -24.44
C SER A 616 -42.97 -4.72 -24.55
N LEU A 617 -42.23 -4.40 -25.61
CA LEU A 617 -41.70 -3.07 -25.91
C LEU A 617 -42.48 -2.44 -27.06
N SER A 618 -42.80 -1.17 -26.95
CA SER A 618 -43.41 -0.42 -28.06
C SER A 618 -42.39 -0.16 -29.16
N LYS A 619 -42.79 -0.38 -30.42
CA LYS A 619 -41.93 -0.14 -31.59
C LYS A 619 -41.71 1.34 -31.89
N GLU A 620 -42.60 2.21 -31.40
CA GLU A 620 -42.54 3.65 -31.67
C GLU A 620 -41.44 4.35 -30.85
N ASP A 621 -41.37 4.03 -29.56
CA ASP A 621 -40.55 4.72 -28.56
C ASP A 621 -39.57 3.80 -27.82
N GLY A 622 -39.64 2.47 -28.03
CA GLY A 622 -38.81 1.49 -27.35
C GLY A 622 -39.16 1.28 -25.86
N LEU A 623 -40.27 1.86 -25.38
CA LEU A 623 -40.64 1.83 -23.97
C LEU A 623 -41.37 0.54 -23.58
N LEU A 624 -41.13 0.09 -22.35
CA LEU A 624 -41.82 -1.06 -21.75
C LEU A 624 -43.32 -0.77 -21.59
N LYS A 625 -44.17 -1.68 -22.10
CA LYS A 625 -45.64 -1.56 -22.02
C LYS A 625 -46.29 -2.62 -21.13
N SER A 626 -45.77 -3.84 -21.13
CA SER A 626 -46.26 -4.91 -20.26
C SER A 626 -45.14 -5.84 -19.81
N LEU A 627 -45.34 -6.46 -18.64
CA LEU A 627 -44.45 -7.45 -18.04
C LEU A 627 -45.29 -8.52 -17.32
N SER A 628 -44.98 -9.78 -17.53
CA SER A 628 -45.61 -10.92 -16.90
C SER A 628 -44.55 -11.84 -16.30
N LEU A 629 -44.76 -12.22 -15.03
CA LEU A 629 -44.04 -13.28 -14.36
C LEU A 629 -44.92 -14.52 -14.34
N TYR A 630 -44.37 -15.64 -14.80
CA TYR A 630 -45.05 -16.95 -14.92
C TYR A 630 -46.12 -17.01 -16.03
N GLU A 631 -45.90 -17.93 -16.97
CA GLU A 631 -46.92 -18.70 -17.68
C GLU A 631 -46.46 -20.15 -17.85
#